data_AF-A0AAD4R6I5-F1
#
_entry.id   AF-A0AAD4R6I5-F1
#
_cell.length_a   1.000
_cell.length_b   1.000
_cell.length_c   1.000
_cell.angle_alpha   90.00
_cell.angle_beta   90.00
_cell.angle_gamma   90.00
#
_symmetry.space_group_name_H-M   'P 1'
#
loop_
_entity.id
_entity.type
_entity.pdbx_description
1 polymer ?
#
loop_
_entity_poly.entity_id
_entity_poly.type
_entity_poly.pdbx_seq_one_letter_code
_entity_poly.pdbx_strand_id
1 'polypeptide(L)'
;MKRPQQWTWSAILAFTIVFAMYIPIAYFGYVVYGTSLKESIITSIQSPLIQQAANLFIAAHCILTLTIVINPLNQEMEHLLKIPHHFGWQRVAIRTTTLLSIVFCAETVPSFGPILNLIGGTCVALTSAILPNMFYLFLHAQDDSELNVDAKYKDTPKIPSIKDVIQRAPFTELVINCAVIALAIICGIATTYSALLELATSNFSSPCYLSTSNDAQAITSDSAMFHIQCCGSGNVSRLGVGPDYCPSIV
;
A
#
# COMPACT_ATOMS: atom_id res chain seq x y z
N MET A 1 3.90 19.75 -14.92
CA MET A 1 2.63 20.05 -15.65
C MET A 1 2.77 21.35 -16.40
N LYS A 2 2.21 21.48 -17.61
CA LYS A 2 2.34 22.70 -18.45
C LYS A 2 1.43 23.86 -18.00
N ARG A 3 0.34 23.57 -17.28
CA ARG A 3 -0.60 24.58 -16.71
C ARG A 3 -0.96 24.21 -15.27
N PRO A 4 -0.36 24.83 -14.24
CA PRO A 4 -0.58 24.45 -12.83
C PRO A 4 -1.99 24.78 -12.33
N GLN A 5 -2.66 25.79 -12.89
CA GLN A 5 -4.04 26.17 -12.50
C GLN A 5 -5.09 25.10 -12.77
N GLN A 6 -4.80 24.12 -13.64
CA GLN A 6 -5.71 23.02 -13.98
C GLN A 6 -5.52 21.78 -13.10
N TRP A 7 -4.71 21.89 -12.04
CA TRP A 7 -4.39 20.77 -11.17
C TRP A 7 -5.63 20.11 -10.56
N THR A 8 -6.56 20.89 -10.01
CA THR A 8 -7.79 20.37 -9.37
C THR A 8 -8.63 19.55 -10.34
N TRP A 9 -8.80 20.03 -11.57
CA TRP A 9 -9.51 19.29 -12.63
C TRP A 9 -8.81 17.99 -13.00
N SER A 10 -7.48 18.01 -13.10
CA SER A 10 -6.69 16.82 -13.37
C SER A 10 -6.81 15.80 -12.23
N ALA A 11 -6.81 16.26 -10.98
CA ALA A 11 -6.95 15.40 -9.80
C ALA A 11 -8.36 14.77 -9.73
N ILE A 12 -9.42 15.57 -9.90
CA ILE A 12 -10.81 15.08 -9.91
C ILE A 12 -10.99 14.02 -11.01
N LEU A 13 -10.50 14.29 -12.21
CA LEU A 13 -10.59 13.33 -13.32
C LEU A 13 -9.84 12.03 -12.99
N ALA A 14 -8.61 12.11 -12.48
CA ALA A 14 -7.81 10.94 -12.13
C ALA A 14 -8.51 10.08 -11.06
N PHE A 15 -8.97 10.69 -9.96
CA PHE A 15 -9.69 9.96 -8.92
C PHE A 15 -11.01 9.36 -9.43
N THR A 16 -11.75 10.08 -10.27
CA THR A 16 -12.99 9.58 -10.87
C THR A 16 -12.74 8.32 -11.71
N ILE A 17 -11.71 8.33 -12.55
CA ILE A 17 -11.33 7.17 -13.37
C ILE A 17 -10.91 5.99 -12.49
N VAL A 18 -10.11 6.24 -11.44
CA VAL A 18 -9.68 5.19 -10.49
C VAL A 18 -10.88 4.55 -9.79
N PHE A 19 -11.82 5.37 -9.28
CA PHE A 19 -13.04 4.84 -8.66
C PHE A 19 -13.90 4.05 -9.63
N ALA A 20 -14.08 4.56 -10.86
CA ALA A 20 -14.83 3.88 -11.90
C ALA A 20 -14.21 2.53 -12.30
N MET A 21 -12.90 2.36 -12.12
CA MET A 21 -12.21 1.10 -12.35
C MET A 21 -12.28 0.17 -11.13
N TYR A 22 -12.03 0.66 -9.92
CA TYR A 22 -11.93 -0.17 -8.73
C TYR A 22 -13.29 -0.65 -8.20
N ILE A 23 -14.32 0.19 -8.22
CA ILE A 23 -15.65 -0.16 -7.67
C ILE A 23 -16.26 -1.37 -8.40
N PRO A 24 -16.33 -1.41 -9.74
CA PRO A 24 -16.90 -2.57 -10.43
C PRO A 24 -16.10 -3.86 -10.17
N ILE A 25 -14.77 -3.80 -10.16
CA ILE A 25 -13.91 -4.96 -9.92
C ILE A 25 -14.18 -5.53 -8.51
N ALA A 26 -14.21 -4.68 -7.49
CA ALA A 26 -14.51 -5.09 -6.12
C ALA A 26 -15.93 -5.65 -5.99
N TYR A 27 -16.92 -4.97 -6.59
CA TYR A 27 -18.33 -5.38 -6.55
C TYR A 27 -18.53 -6.75 -7.22
N PHE A 28 -18.10 -6.93 -8.47
CA PHE A 28 -18.26 -8.21 -9.17
C PHE A 28 -17.41 -9.31 -8.54
N GLY A 29 -16.22 -8.99 -8.04
CA GLY A 29 -15.40 -9.95 -7.28
C GLY A 29 -16.16 -10.50 -6.07
N TYR A 30 -16.77 -9.62 -5.27
CA TYR A 30 -17.55 -10.04 -4.11
C TYR A 30 -18.83 -10.79 -4.50
N VAL A 31 -19.57 -10.34 -5.51
CA VAL A 31 -20.80 -11.00 -5.96
C VAL A 31 -20.55 -12.43 -6.46
N VAL A 32 -19.42 -12.66 -7.14
CA VAL A 32 -19.09 -13.98 -7.71
C VAL A 32 -18.50 -14.93 -6.66
N TYR A 33 -17.54 -14.46 -5.86
CA TYR A 33 -16.78 -15.32 -4.95
C TYR A 33 -17.32 -15.34 -3.52
N GLY A 34 -18.07 -14.31 -3.11
CA GLY A 34 -18.64 -14.20 -1.76
C GLY A 34 -17.58 -14.29 -0.66
N THR A 35 -17.88 -15.09 0.37
CA THR A 35 -17.00 -15.33 1.52
C THR A 35 -15.75 -16.15 1.19
N SER A 36 -15.68 -16.76 0.01
CA SER A 36 -14.53 -17.57 -0.43
C SER A 36 -13.44 -16.74 -1.13
N LEU A 37 -13.61 -15.42 -1.23
CA LEU A 37 -12.62 -14.53 -1.84
C LEU A 37 -11.33 -14.52 -1.01
N LYS A 38 -10.22 -14.94 -1.61
CA LYS A 38 -8.88 -14.85 -1.00
C LYS A 38 -8.34 -13.42 -1.06
N GLU A 39 -7.30 -13.12 -0.27
CA GLU A 39 -6.61 -11.81 -0.26
C GLU A 39 -6.24 -11.29 -1.66
N SER A 40 -5.86 -12.21 -2.56
CA SER A 40 -5.67 -11.91 -3.99
C SER A 40 -6.80 -12.52 -4.81
N ILE A 41 -7.51 -11.67 -5.56
CA ILE A 41 -8.58 -12.10 -6.46
C ILE A 41 -8.08 -13.10 -7.53
N ILE A 42 -6.82 -12.97 -7.98
CA ILE A 42 -6.25 -13.87 -9.00
C ILE A 42 -6.17 -15.29 -8.48
N THR A 43 -5.81 -15.44 -7.20
CA THR A 43 -5.75 -16.77 -6.62
C THR A 43 -7.13 -17.41 -6.58
N SER A 44 -8.22 -16.65 -6.55
CA SER A 44 -9.61 -17.14 -6.52
C SER A 44 -10.13 -17.60 -7.89
N ILE A 45 -9.41 -17.34 -8.98
CA ILE A 45 -9.82 -17.72 -10.34
C ILE A 45 -9.66 -19.23 -10.53
N GLN A 46 -10.76 -19.93 -10.79
CA GLN A 46 -10.77 -21.39 -10.97
C GLN A 46 -10.15 -21.87 -12.30
N SER A 47 -10.16 -21.02 -13.34
CA SER A 47 -9.64 -21.38 -14.67
C SER A 47 -8.12 -21.30 -14.69
N PRO A 48 -7.39 -22.43 -14.87
CA PRO A 48 -5.94 -22.46 -14.73
C PRO A 48 -5.23 -21.62 -15.81
N LEU A 49 -5.77 -21.59 -17.04
CA LEU A 49 -5.18 -20.82 -18.14
C LEU A 49 -5.29 -19.31 -17.89
N ILE A 50 -6.46 -18.85 -17.42
CA ILE A 50 -6.70 -17.43 -17.12
C ILE A 50 -5.86 -17.01 -15.91
N GLN A 51 -5.82 -17.85 -14.88
CA GLN A 51 -5.02 -17.59 -13.69
C GLN A 51 -3.52 -17.51 -14.00
N GLN A 52 -2.97 -18.43 -14.79
CA GLN A 52 -1.57 -18.41 -15.20
C GLN A 52 -1.24 -17.19 -16.06
N ALA A 53 -2.10 -16.83 -17.02
CA ALA A 53 -1.92 -15.62 -17.82
C ALA A 53 -1.94 -14.36 -16.95
N ALA A 54 -2.90 -14.24 -16.02
CA ALA A 54 -2.97 -13.11 -15.08
C ALA A 54 -1.72 -13.02 -14.19
N ASN A 55 -1.26 -14.15 -13.64
CA ASN A 55 -0.02 -14.21 -12.87
C ASN A 55 1.19 -13.77 -13.68
N LEU A 56 1.30 -14.17 -14.95
CA LEU A 56 2.37 -13.74 -15.84
C LEU A 56 2.33 -12.23 -16.10
N PHE A 57 1.15 -11.66 -16.36
CA PHE A 57 1.00 -10.23 -16.57
C PHE A 57 1.35 -9.41 -15.32
N ILE A 58 0.91 -9.85 -14.14
CA ILE A 58 1.28 -9.19 -12.88
C ILE A 58 2.78 -9.34 -12.61
N ALA A 59 3.37 -10.51 -12.84
CA ALA A 59 4.80 -10.70 -12.66
C ALA A 59 5.60 -9.77 -13.58
N ALA A 60 5.25 -9.68 -14.87
CA ALA A 60 5.86 -8.75 -15.80
C ALA A 60 5.71 -7.30 -15.35
N HIS A 61 4.49 -6.89 -14.97
CA HIS A 61 4.22 -5.55 -14.44
C HIS A 61 5.07 -5.22 -13.20
N CYS A 62 5.16 -6.13 -12.23
CA CYS A 62 5.93 -5.95 -11.01
C CYS A 62 7.43 -5.85 -11.30
N ILE A 63 7.96 -6.67 -12.22
CA ILE A 63 9.38 -6.59 -12.63
C ILE A 63 9.67 -5.21 -13.23
N LEU A 64 8.85 -4.76 -14.19
CA LEU A 64 9.04 -3.45 -14.80
C LEU A 64 8.91 -2.32 -13.77
N THR A 65 7.89 -2.36 -12.92
CA THR A 65 7.65 -1.34 -11.90
C THR A 65 8.79 -1.30 -10.87
N LEU A 66 9.32 -2.46 -10.46
CA LEU A 66 10.45 -2.55 -9.54
C LEU A 66 11.68 -1.82 -10.08
N THR A 67 11.96 -1.93 -11.38
CA THR A 67 13.11 -1.21 -11.99
C THR A 67 12.99 0.31 -11.85
N ILE A 68 11.77 0.84 -11.88
CA ILE A 68 11.50 2.29 -11.75
C ILE A 68 11.53 2.69 -10.28
N VAL A 69 10.87 1.93 -9.41
CA VAL A 69 10.70 2.25 -7.98
C VAL A 69 12.01 2.12 -7.19
N ILE A 70 12.90 1.19 -7.56
CA ILE A 70 14.17 1.00 -6.85
C ILE A 70 15.14 2.17 -7.05
N ASN A 71 15.02 2.91 -8.14
CA ASN A 71 15.96 3.98 -8.45
C ASN A 71 15.95 5.13 -7.42
N PRO A 72 14.82 5.76 -7.08
CA PRO A 72 14.79 6.78 -6.02
C PRO A 72 15.22 6.21 -4.67
N LEU A 73 14.84 4.96 -4.35
CA LEU A 73 15.27 4.34 -3.09
C LEU A 73 16.81 4.21 -3.02
N ASN A 74 17.44 3.80 -4.11
CA ASN A 74 18.90 3.75 -4.19
C ASN A 74 19.53 5.14 -4.09
N GLN A 75 18.91 6.18 -4.65
CA GLN A 75 19.39 7.56 -4.53
C GLN A 75 19.31 8.07 -3.09
N GLU A 76 18.24 7.76 -2.37
CA GLU A 76 18.11 8.08 -0.94
C GLU A 76 19.17 7.36 -0.11
N MET A 77 19.40 6.06 -0.34
CA MET A 77 20.45 5.31 0.36
C MET A 77 21.86 5.84 0.04
N GLU A 78 22.13 6.19 -1.22
CA GLU A 78 23.37 6.84 -1.65
C GLU A 78 23.57 8.19 -0.93
N HIS A 79 22.51 8.99 -0.77
CA HIS A 79 22.53 10.27 -0.08
C HIS A 79 22.76 10.12 1.43
N LEU A 80 22.06 9.19 2.09
CA LEU A 80 22.22 8.90 3.51
C LEU A 80 23.65 8.45 3.85
N LEU A 81 24.27 7.66 2.97
CA LEU A 81 25.65 7.17 3.13
C LEU A 81 26.71 8.12 2.53
N LYS A 82 26.31 9.31 2.07
CA LYS A 82 27.18 10.35 1.49
C LYS A 82 28.11 9.83 0.39
N ILE A 83 27.57 8.98 -0.48
CA ILE A 83 28.33 8.33 -1.54
C ILE A 83 28.52 9.32 -2.69
N PRO A 84 29.75 9.45 -3.19
CA PRO A 84 30.01 10.35 -4.31
C PRO A 84 29.31 9.85 -5.57
N HIS A 85 28.74 10.77 -6.37
CA HIS A 85 27.93 10.46 -7.56
C HIS A 85 28.72 9.88 -8.75
N HIS A 86 30.02 9.62 -8.61
CA HIS A 86 30.80 8.97 -9.66
C HIS A 86 30.51 7.47 -9.73
N PHE A 87 30.71 6.87 -10.90
CA PHE A 87 30.67 5.42 -11.04
C PHE A 87 31.82 4.81 -10.23
N GLY A 88 31.48 4.20 -9.10
CA GLY A 88 32.43 3.54 -8.21
C GLY A 88 31.85 2.24 -7.65
N TRP A 89 32.73 1.36 -7.18
CA TRP A 89 32.37 0.07 -6.57
C TRP A 89 31.42 0.22 -5.38
N GLN A 90 31.55 1.32 -4.63
CA GLN A 90 30.66 1.66 -3.50
C GLN A 90 29.19 1.78 -3.93
N ARG A 91 28.94 2.33 -5.12
CA ARG A 91 27.58 2.50 -5.66
C ARG A 91 26.97 1.16 -6.04
N VAL A 92 27.76 0.29 -6.66
CA VAL A 92 27.34 -1.08 -7.00
C VAL A 92 27.01 -1.83 -5.71
N ALA A 93 27.90 -1.77 -4.71
CA ALA A 93 27.72 -2.44 -3.44
C ALA A 93 26.42 -2.01 -2.72
N ILE A 94 26.12 -0.70 -2.66
CA ILE A 94 24.91 -0.20 -2.01
C ILE A 94 23.66 -0.60 -2.77
N ARG A 95 23.63 -0.45 -4.10
CA ARG A 95 22.47 -0.82 -4.91
C ARG A 95 22.15 -2.31 -4.80
N THR A 96 23.19 -3.15 -4.85
CA THR A 96 23.05 -4.60 -4.66
C THR A 96 22.59 -4.93 -3.24
N THR A 97 23.14 -4.28 -2.23
CA THR A 97 22.74 -4.50 -0.82
C THR A 97 21.29 -4.07 -0.57
N THR A 98 20.86 -2.92 -1.10
CA THR A 98 19.48 -2.46 -1.01
C THR A 98 18.52 -3.45 -1.65
N LEU A 99 18.82 -3.93 -2.86
CA LEU A 99 17.99 -4.92 -3.53
C LEU A 99 17.95 -6.25 -2.77
N LEU A 100 19.11 -6.74 -2.30
CA LEU A 100 19.18 -7.97 -1.50
C LEU A 100 18.39 -7.85 -0.20
N SER A 101 18.42 -6.68 0.46
CA SER A 101 17.65 -6.43 1.68
C SER A 101 16.15 -6.46 1.41
N ILE A 102 15.69 -5.91 0.29
CA ILE A 102 14.28 -5.96 -0.12
C ILE A 102 13.86 -7.40 -0.42
N VAL A 103 14.68 -8.16 -1.15
CA VAL A 103 14.41 -9.58 -1.44
C VAL A 103 14.36 -10.39 -0.15
N PHE A 104 15.30 -10.17 0.77
CA PHE A 104 15.32 -10.82 2.07
C PHE A 104 14.05 -10.51 2.89
N CYS A 105 13.62 -9.25 2.93
CA CYS A 105 12.35 -8.88 3.56
C CYS A 105 11.17 -9.55 2.87
N ALA A 106 11.14 -9.59 1.54
CA ALA A 106 10.05 -10.22 0.78
C ALA A 106 9.96 -11.74 1.01
N GLU A 107 11.10 -12.44 1.15
CA GLU A 107 11.13 -13.87 1.47
C GLU A 107 10.82 -14.19 2.93
N THR A 108 11.10 -13.24 3.84
CA THR A 108 10.90 -13.44 5.27
C THR A 108 9.42 -13.34 5.66
N VAL A 109 8.62 -12.52 4.96
CA VAL A 109 7.24 -12.30 5.37
C VAL A 109 6.27 -13.24 4.64
N PRO A 110 5.55 -14.13 5.36
CA PRO A 110 4.80 -15.23 4.76
C PRO A 110 3.43 -14.83 4.18
N SER A 111 2.89 -13.66 4.54
CA SER A 111 1.54 -13.22 4.15
C SER A 111 1.55 -11.78 3.61
N PHE A 112 1.02 -11.59 2.41
CA PHE A 112 1.05 -10.30 1.72
C PHE A 112 -0.03 -9.32 2.22
N GLY A 113 -1.25 -9.82 2.47
CA GLY A 113 -2.39 -8.98 2.88
C GLY A 113 -2.17 -8.20 4.17
N PRO A 114 -1.80 -8.86 5.30
CA PRO A 114 -1.61 -8.17 6.56
C PRO A 114 -0.50 -7.11 6.51
N ILE A 115 0.59 -7.35 5.78
CA ILE A 115 1.65 -6.33 5.58
C ILE A 115 1.12 -5.14 4.79
N LEU A 116 0.42 -5.39 3.69
CA LEU A 116 -0.14 -4.29 2.88
C LEU A 116 -1.11 -3.45 3.71
N ASN A 117 -1.94 -4.09 4.53
CA ASN A 117 -2.85 -3.42 5.46
C ASN A 117 -2.08 -2.61 6.51
N LEU A 118 -0.98 -3.15 7.04
CA LEU A 118 -0.12 -2.47 8.00
C LEU A 118 0.56 -1.24 7.39
N ILE A 119 1.20 -1.38 6.23
CA ILE A 119 1.87 -0.30 5.51
C ILE A 119 0.85 0.76 5.06
N GLY A 120 -0.32 0.33 4.58
CA GLY A 120 -1.42 1.23 4.20
C GLY A 120 -1.96 2.01 5.40
N GLY A 121 -2.25 1.33 6.51
CA GLY A 121 -2.78 1.95 7.73
C GLY A 121 -1.83 2.95 8.37
N THR A 122 -0.52 2.74 8.22
CA THR A 122 0.52 3.61 8.81
C THR A 122 1.03 4.65 7.83
N CYS A 123 1.78 4.23 6.80
CA CYS A 123 2.47 5.12 5.88
C CYS A 123 1.49 5.95 5.05
N VAL A 124 0.45 5.34 4.46
CA VAL A 124 -0.50 6.08 3.61
C VAL A 124 -1.32 7.05 4.44
N ALA A 125 -1.79 6.66 5.62
CA ALA A 125 -2.49 7.58 6.53
C ALA A 125 -1.61 8.79 6.90
N LEU A 126 -0.34 8.55 7.20
CA LEU A 126 0.62 9.61 7.52
C LEU A 126 0.88 10.53 6.32
N THR A 127 1.23 9.98 5.16
CA THR A 127 1.67 10.77 4.00
C THR A 127 0.54 11.40 3.21
N SER A 128 -0.65 10.80 3.20
CA SER A 128 -1.77 11.25 2.37
C SER A 128 -2.82 12.05 3.13
N ALA A 129 -2.91 11.90 4.45
CA ALA A 129 -3.86 12.66 5.27
C ALA A 129 -3.15 13.53 6.32
N ILE A 130 -2.35 12.94 7.21
CA ILE A 130 -1.84 13.69 8.38
C ILE A 130 -0.86 14.80 7.95
N LEU A 131 0.20 14.47 7.22
CA LEU A 131 1.25 15.43 6.84
C LEU A 131 0.73 16.55 5.92
N PRO A 132 -0.07 16.29 4.86
CA PRO A 132 -0.55 17.38 3.99
C PRO A 132 -1.45 18.38 4.72
N ASN A 133 -2.37 17.91 5.58
CA ASN A 133 -3.25 18.80 6.35
C ASN A 133 -2.44 19.60 7.39
N MET A 134 -1.44 18.97 8.02
CA MET A 134 -0.53 19.67 8.93
C MET A 134 0.27 20.74 8.19
N PHE A 135 0.93 20.41 7.07
CA PHE A 135 1.67 21.38 6.28
C PHE A 135 0.80 22.51 5.74
N TYR A 136 -0.45 22.22 5.34
CA TYR A 136 -1.41 23.24 4.93
C TYR A 136 -1.68 24.25 6.04
N LEU A 137 -2.00 23.78 7.25
CA LEU A 137 -2.26 24.67 8.40
C LEU A 137 -1.04 25.52 8.77
N PHE A 138 0.16 24.92 8.78
CA PHE A 138 1.39 25.65 9.09
C PHE A 138 1.73 26.69 8.03
N LEU A 139 1.53 26.36 6.75
CA LEU A 139 1.79 27.28 5.63
C LEU A 139 0.77 28.42 5.60
N HIS A 140 -0.51 28.14 5.85
CA HIS A 140 -1.56 29.15 5.90
C HIS A 140 -1.33 30.14 7.06
N ALA A 141 -0.97 29.63 8.25
CA ALA A 141 -0.63 30.48 9.39
C ALA A 141 0.62 31.34 9.16
N GLN A 142 1.54 30.89 8.29
CA GLN A 142 2.70 31.67 7.87
C GLN A 142 2.29 32.78 6.89
N ASP A 143 1.47 32.48 5.88
CA ASP A 143 1.00 33.46 4.88
C ASP A 143 0.21 34.61 5.53
N ASP A 144 -0.70 34.29 6.45
CA ASP A 144 -1.44 35.28 7.25
C ASP A 144 -0.51 36.15 8.11
N SER A 145 0.61 35.60 8.56
CA SER A 145 1.60 36.38 9.33
C SER A 145 2.37 37.37 8.45
N GLU A 146 2.65 37.02 7.19
CA GLU A 146 3.31 37.93 6.25
C GLU A 146 2.38 39.06 5.80
N LEU A 147 1.07 38.82 5.73
CA LEU A 147 0.07 39.85 5.40
C LEU A 147 -0.17 40.88 6.51
N ASN A 148 -0.05 40.50 7.78
CA ASN A 148 -0.42 41.33 8.94
C ASN A 148 0.78 41.98 9.67
N VAL A 149 2.02 41.66 9.29
CA VAL A 149 3.24 42.23 9.91
C VAL A 149 3.76 43.42 9.09
N ASP A 150 4.04 44.53 9.77
CA ASP A 150 4.66 45.72 9.18
C ASP A 150 5.95 45.36 8.40
N ALA A 151 6.13 45.97 7.21
CA ALA A 151 7.24 45.73 6.28
C ALA A 151 8.68 45.84 6.88
N LYS A 152 8.80 46.25 8.14
CA LYS A 152 10.06 46.41 8.89
C LYS A 152 10.59 45.11 9.51
N TYR A 153 9.80 44.03 9.60
CA TYR A 153 10.20 42.73 10.17
C TYR A 153 10.00 41.59 9.15
N LYS A 154 10.42 41.79 7.90
CA LYS A 154 10.23 40.81 6.82
C LYS A 154 11.33 39.74 6.72
N ASP A 155 12.46 39.94 7.38
CA ASP A 155 13.70 39.18 7.11
C ASP A 155 14.00 38.00 8.05
N THR A 156 13.08 37.60 8.95
CA THR A 156 13.26 36.36 9.72
C THR A 156 12.06 35.42 9.57
N PRO A 157 12.16 34.36 8.74
CA PRO A 157 11.13 33.32 8.68
C PRO A 157 11.13 32.56 10.01
N LYS A 158 10.28 32.99 10.95
CA LYS A 158 9.99 32.23 12.16
C LYS A 158 8.93 31.20 11.81
N ILE A 159 9.28 29.93 11.90
CA ILE A 159 8.32 28.82 11.78
C ILE A 159 7.25 29.04 12.86
N PRO A 160 5.95 29.19 12.49
CA PRO A 160 4.90 29.45 13.47
C PRO A 160 4.80 28.27 14.45
N SER A 161 4.65 28.57 15.74
CA SER A 161 4.41 27.54 16.74
C SER A 161 3.01 26.96 16.57
N ILE A 162 2.77 25.72 17.02
CA ILE A 162 1.43 25.10 17.00
C ILE A 162 0.38 26.01 17.66
N LYS A 163 0.78 26.77 18.69
CA LYS A 163 -0.10 27.75 19.36
C LYS A 163 -0.46 28.91 18.44
N ASP A 164 0.50 29.41 17.66
CA ASP A 164 0.28 30.47 16.68
C ASP A 164 -0.63 29.99 15.55
N VAL A 165 -0.48 28.73 15.11
CA VAL A 165 -1.34 28.12 14.09
C VAL A 165 -2.79 28.06 14.55
N ILE A 166 -3.04 27.57 15.78
CA ILE A 166 -4.40 27.46 16.33
C ILE A 166 -5.05 28.84 16.53
N GLN A 167 -4.27 29.85 16.92
CA GLN A 167 -4.80 31.18 17.20
C GLN A 167 -5.08 31.99 15.93
N ARG A 168 -4.35 31.74 14.84
CA ARG A 168 -4.42 32.55 13.61
C ARG A 168 -5.32 31.93 12.54
N ALA A 169 -5.42 30.60 12.48
CA ALA A 169 -6.20 29.95 11.44
C ALA A 169 -7.72 30.24 11.60
N PRO A 170 -8.45 30.42 10.49
CA PRO A 170 -9.90 30.60 10.53
C PRO A 170 -10.58 29.34 11.08
N PHE A 171 -11.58 29.52 11.94
CA PHE A 171 -12.21 28.44 12.70
C PHE A 171 -12.70 27.28 11.82
N THR A 172 -13.32 27.58 10.68
CA THR A 172 -13.85 26.56 9.76
C THR A 172 -12.75 25.67 9.18
N GLU A 173 -11.68 26.27 8.66
CA GLU A 173 -10.60 25.49 8.04
C GLU A 173 -9.81 24.72 9.09
N LEU A 174 -9.58 25.31 10.26
CA LEU A 174 -8.93 24.64 11.38
C LEU A 174 -9.73 23.40 11.79
N VAL A 175 -11.05 23.55 11.98
CA VAL A 175 -11.93 22.43 12.39
C VAL A 175 -11.94 21.33 11.33
N ILE A 176 -12.06 21.67 10.05
CA ILE A 176 -12.07 20.67 8.96
C ILE A 176 -10.75 19.88 8.92
N ASN A 177 -9.61 20.58 8.89
CA ASN A 177 -8.29 19.92 8.82
C ASN A 177 -8.03 19.08 10.08
N CYS A 178 -8.36 19.59 11.27
CA CYS A 178 -8.23 18.83 12.52
C CYS A 178 -9.15 17.60 12.55
N ALA A 179 -10.38 17.70 12.04
CA ALA A 179 -11.29 16.57 11.94
C ALA A 179 -10.75 15.49 10.99
N VAL A 180 -10.20 15.88 9.83
CA VAL A 180 -9.56 14.95 8.89
C VAL A 180 -8.35 14.27 9.52
N ILE A 181 -7.49 15.02 10.23
CA ILE A 181 -6.33 14.44 10.93
C ILE A 181 -6.79 13.46 12.01
N ALA A 182 -7.78 13.82 12.83
CA ALA A 182 -8.31 12.95 13.87
C ALA A 182 -8.90 11.66 13.29
N LEU A 183 -9.71 11.77 12.22
CA LEU A 183 -10.26 10.62 11.53
C LEU A 183 -9.16 9.73 10.95
N ALA A 184 -8.14 10.32 10.31
CA ALA A 184 -7.01 9.58 9.76
C ALA A 184 -6.21 8.82 10.83
N ILE A 185 -6.02 9.42 12.02
CA ILE A 185 -5.38 8.75 13.15
C ILE A 185 -6.23 7.57 13.64
N ILE A 186 -7.54 7.76 13.82
CA ILE A 186 -8.44 6.70 14.29
C ILE A 186 -8.47 5.55 13.28
N CYS A 187 -8.68 5.83 11.99
CA CYS A 187 -8.70 4.83 10.93
C CYS A 187 -7.34 4.15 10.76
N GLY A 188 -6.24 4.90 10.87
CA GLY A 188 -4.89 4.36 10.79
C GLY A 188 -4.58 3.40 11.94
N ILE A 189 -4.91 3.77 13.18
CA ILE A 189 -4.75 2.91 14.36
C ILE A 189 -5.62 1.66 14.23
N ALA A 190 -6.89 1.79 13.84
CA ALA A 190 -7.80 0.65 13.68
C ALA A 190 -7.29 -0.34 12.62
N THR A 191 -6.87 0.15 11.45
CA THR A 191 -6.34 -0.68 10.36
C THR A 191 -5.03 -1.37 10.79
N THR A 192 -4.14 -0.63 11.44
CA THR A 192 -2.87 -1.15 11.96
C THR A 192 -3.12 -2.24 13.00
N TYR A 193 -4.07 -2.02 13.91
CA TYR A 193 -4.41 -3.01 14.94
C TYR A 193 -4.96 -4.31 14.33
N SER A 194 -5.88 -4.22 13.36
CA SER A 194 -6.40 -5.39 12.66
C SER A 194 -5.29 -6.15 11.93
N ALA A 195 -4.41 -5.44 11.23
CA ALA A 195 -3.27 -6.04 10.54
C ALA A 195 -2.29 -6.73 11.49
N LEU A 196 -2.00 -6.11 12.65
CA LEU A 196 -1.13 -6.71 13.68
C LEU A 196 -1.75 -7.96 14.29
N LEU A 197 -3.07 -7.98 14.50
CA LEU A 197 -3.78 -9.15 14.99
C LEU A 197 -3.70 -10.31 13.98
N GLU A 198 -3.90 -10.04 12.70
CA GLU A 198 -3.76 -11.04 11.63
C GLU A 198 -2.32 -11.56 11.54
N LEU A 199 -1.31 -10.69 11.65
CA LEU A 199 0.10 -11.09 11.68
C LEU A 199 0.43 -11.96 12.91
N ALA A 200 -0.04 -11.57 14.10
CA ALA A 200 0.25 -12.27 15.34
C ALA A 200 -0.45 -13.63 15.47
N THR A 201 -1.60 -13.80 14.81
CA THR A 201 -2.37 -15.04 14.80
C THR A 201 -2.05 -15.95 13.61
N SER A 202 -1.35 -15.43 12.61
CA SER A 202 -0.90 -16.23 11.48
C SER A 202 0.16 -17.24 11.92
N ASN A 203 -0.07 -18.53 11.63
CA ASN A 203 0.96 -19.55 11.80
C ASN A 203 2.06 -19.27 10.79
N PHE A 204 3.22 -18.81 11.25
CA PHE A 204 4.38 -18.58 10.42
C PHE A 204 4.78 -19.89 9.73
N SER A 205 4.45 -20.01 8.44
CA SER A 205 5.04 -21.05 7.61
C SER A 205 6.56 -20.83 7.58
N SER A 206 7.33 -21.92 7.64
CA SER A 206 8.79 -21.88 7.57
C SER A 206 9.25 -21.00 6.40
N PRO A 207 10.25 -20.12 6.59
CA PRO A 207 10.83 -19.35 5.49
C PRO A 207 11.29 -20.27 4.35
N CYS A 208 11.04 -19.87 3.10
CA CYS A 208 11.34 -20.69 1.92
C CYS A 208 12.81 -21.10 1.80
N TYR A 209 13.74 -20.30 2.35
CA TYR A 209 15.18 -20.60 2.36
C TYR A 209 15.59 -21.70 3.37
N LEU A 210 14.69 -22.14 4.24
CA LEU A 210 14.87 -23.28 5.15
C LEU A 210 14.17 -24.55 4.66
N SER A 211 13.46 -24.49 3.54
CA SER A 211 12.77 -25.65 2.97
C SER A 211 13.79 -26.69 2.51
N THR A 212 13.75 -27.87 3.11
CA THR A 212 14.59 -28.99 2.69
C THR A 212 13.97 -29.69 1.48
N SER A 213 14.79 -30.38 0.67
CA SER A 213 14.37 -31.00 -0.60
C SER A 213 13.20 -31.99 -0.52
N ASN A 214 12.84 -32.46 0.67
CA ASN A 214 11.66 -33.30 0.90
C ASN A 214 10.34 -32.48 0.87
N ASP A 215 10.37 -31.20 1.22
CA ASP A 215 9.21 -30.30 1.18
C ASP A 215 8.90 -29.86 -0.27
N ALA A 216 9.93 -29.78 -1.13
CA ALA A 216 9.76 -29.48 -2.56
C ALA A 216 9.00 -30.59 -3.33
N GLN A 217 9.10 -31.86 -2.88
CA GLN A 217 8.33 -32.97 -3.44
C GLN A 217 6.89 -33.03 -2.90
N ALA A 218 6.65 -32.55 -1.67
CA ALA A 218 5.29 -32.34 -1.16
C ALA A 218 4.57 -31.23 -1.95
N ILE A 219 5.26 -30.13 -2.30
CA ILE A 219 4.69 -29.05 -3.11
C ILE A 219 4.26 -29.51 -4.51
N THR A 220 4.95 -30.49 -5.11
CA THR A 220 4.61 -31.02 -6.45
C THR A 220 3.50 -32.09 -6.44
N SER A 221 3.30 -32.77 -5.32
CA SER A 221 2.22 -33.76 -5.17
C SER A 221 0.92 -33.13 -4.65
N ASP A 222 1.01 -32.06 -3.86
CA ASP A 222 -0.15 -31.30 -3.34
C ASP A 222 -0.71 -30.30 -4.38
N SER A 223 0.11 -29.84 -5.34
CA SER A 223 -0.36 -29.03 -6.47
C SER A 223 -1.15 -29.82 -7.53
N ALA A 224 -1.08 -31.15 -7.51
CA ALA A 224 -1.95 -32.03 -8.29
C ALA A 224 -3.31 -32.28 -7.62
N MET A 225 -3.41 -32.08 -6.29
CA MET A 225 -4.66 -32.07 -5.54
C MET A 225 -5.22 -30.65 -5.48
N PHE A 226 -5.50 -30.14 -6.68
CA PHE A 226 -5.93 -28.77 -7.00
C PHE A 226 -6.89 -28.17 -5.97
N HIS A 227 -6.40 -27.16 -5.22
CA HIS A 227 -7.13 -26.16 -4.44
C HIS A 227 -8.60 -26.03 -4.91
N ILE A 228 -9.52 -26.74 -4.25
CA ILE A 228 -10.94 -26.60 -4.56
C ILE A 228 -11.39 -25.24 -4.01
N GLN A 229 -11.72 -24.33 -4.91
CA GLN A 229 -12.20 -22.99 -4.56
C GLN A 229 -13.69 -22.93 -4.81
N CYS A 230 -14.44 -22.76 -3.74
CA CYS A 230 -15.90 -22.76 -3.74
C CYS A 230 -16.41 -21.37 -4.07
N CYS A 231 -17.22 -21.20 -5.12
CA CYS A 231 -17.77 -19.90 -5.50
C CYS A 231 -19.22 -19.72 -5.02
N GLY A 232 -19.50 -18.55 -4.43
CA GLY A 232 -20.84 -18.01 -4.18
C GLY A 232 -21.69 -18.78 -3.17
N SER A 233 -22.94 -18.32 -2.98
CA SER A 233 -23.96 -18.98 -2.13
C SER A 233 -24.31 -20.41 -2.60
N GLY A 234 -23.91 -20.78 -3.83
CA GLY A 234 -24.18 -22.08 -4.43
C GLY A 234 -23.11 -23.16 -4.22
N ASN A 235 -22.02 -22.90 -3.47
CA ASN A 235 -20.95 -23.87 -3.19
C ASN A 235 -20.46 -24.62 -4.45
N VAL A 236 -20.16 -23.88 -5.51
CA VAL A 236 -19.78 -24.45 -6.81
C VAL A 236 -18.26 -24.54 -6.93
N SER A 237 -17.75 -25.73 -7.27
CA SER A 237 -16.34 -25.98 -7.55
C SER A 237 -16.10 -26.36 -9.01
N ARG A 238 -14.82 -26.34 -9.43
CA ARG A 238 -14.37 -26.86 -10.73
C ARG A 238 -14.64 -28.37 -10.91
N LEU A 239 -14.89 -29.11 -9.83
CA LEU A 239 -15.14 -30.55 -9.82
C LEU A 239 -16.65 -30.91 -9.77
N GLY A 240 -17.54 -29.93 -9.58
CA GLY A 240 -18.99 -30.13 -9.50
C GLY A 240 -19.67 -29.30 -8.42
N VAL A 241 -21.00 -29.49 -8.30
CA VAL A 241 -21.86 -28.86 -7.29
C VAL A 241 -22.19 -29.91 -6.23
N GLY A 242 -21.91 -29.63 -4.95
CA GLY A 242 -22.31 -30.51 -3.85
C GLY A 242 -21.43 -30.39 -2.59
N PRO A 243 -21.95 -30.86 -1.43
CA PRO A 243 -21.26 -30.80 -0.14
C PRO A 243 -19.97 -31.64 -0.08
N ASP A 244 -19.80 -32.60 -1.00
CA ASP A 244 -18.62 -33.46 -1.10
C ASP A 244 -17.36 -32.70 -1.59
N TYR A 245 -17.55 -31.59 -2.32
CA TYR A 245 -16.46 -30.78 -2.87
C TYR A 245 -16.31 -29.43 -2.17
N CYS A 246 -17.40 -28.91 -1.59
CA CYS A 246 -17.45 -27.62 -0.91
C CYS A 246 -18.25 -27.76 0.40
N PRO A 247 -17.60 -27.91 1.56
CA PRO A 247 -18.31 -28.04 2.82
C PRO A 247 -19.08 -26.74 3.11
N SER A 248 -20.37 -26.85 3.35
CA SER A 248 -21.22 -25.75 3.82
C SER A 248 -20.73 -25.31 5.20
N ILE A 249 -20.11 -24.14 5.29
CA ILE A 249 -19.78 -23.52 6.57
C ILE A 249 -21.12 -23.09 7.19
N VAL A 250 -21.50 -23.75 8.28
CA VAL A 250 -22.60 -23.33 9.17
C VAL A 250 -22.23 -22.01 9.83
#